data_AF-A0A814W0Y7-F1
#
_entry.id   AF-A0A814W0Y7-F1
#
_cell.length_a   1.000
_cell.length_b   1.000
_cell.length_c   1.000
_cell.angle_alpha   90.00
_cell.angle_beta   90.00
_cell.angle_gamma   90.00
#
_symmetry.space_group_name_H-M   'P 1'
#
loop_
_entity.id
_entity.type
_entity.pdbx_description
1 polymer ?
#
loop_
_entity_poly.entity_id
_entity_poly.type
_entity_poly.pdbx_seq_one_letter_code
_entity_poly.pdbx_strand_id
1 'polypeptide(L)' 'MTGRDDAVPAEKFFRFSENGNGPWEIHRPQSVIMSLVEKGRFSGEVLDIGCGIADNAIYIAKHANNVHVTGFDLV' A
#
# COMPACT_ATOMS: atom_id res chain seq x y z
N MET A 1 -15.95 -15.39 9.22
CA MET A 1 -14.71 -14.61 9.03
C MET A 1 -14.23 -14.14 10.39
N THR A 2 -13.65 -15.02 11.20
CA THR A 2 -12.89 -14.67 12.41
C THR A 2 -12.09 -15.91 12.79
N GLY A 3 -10.84 -15.98 12.38
CA GLY A 3 -9.94 -17.02 12.84
C GLY A 3 -8.52 -16.55 12.65
N ARG A 4 -7.70 -16.56 13.69
CA ARG A 4 -6.24 -16.33 13.61
C ARG A 4 -5.52 -17.32 12.69
N ASP A 5 -6.23 -18.33 12.20
CA ASP A 5 -5.69 -19.50 11.53
C ASP A 5 -5.37 -19.27 10.04
N ASP A 6 -5.86 -18.18 9.43
CA ASP A 6 -5.51 -17.75 8.06
C ASP A 6 -4.46 -16.62 8.02
N ALA A 7 -4.09 -16.09 9.18
CA ALA A 7 -3.08 -15.05 9.29
C ALA A 7 -1.69 -15.60 8.95
N VAL A 8 -0.89 -14.82 8.23
CA VAL A 8 0.51 -15.13 8.00
C VAL A 8 1.22 -15.13 9.36
N PRO A 9 1.94 -16.21 9.75
CA PRO A 9 2.69 -16.23 10.99
C PRO A 9 3.62 -15.02 11.08
N ALA A 10 3.70 -14.37 12.24
CA ALA A 10 4.38 -13.08 12.39
C ALA A 10 5.82 -13.08 11.85
N GLU A 11 6.61 -14.11 12.15
CA GLU A 11 7.97 -14.26 11.62
C GLU A 11 8.01 -14.28 10.09
N LYS A 12 7.05 -14.97 9.46
CA LYS A 12 6.93 -15.04 8.01
C LYS A 12 6.48 -13.69 7.43
N PHE A 13 5.60 -12.97 8.12
CA PHE A 13 5.20 -11.60 7.76
C PHE A 13 6.42 -10.68 7.76
N PHE A 14 7.16 -10.60 8.87
CA PHE A 14 8.33 -9.71 8.97
C PHE A 14 9.37 -10.02 7.89
N ARG A 15 9.69 -11.30 7.67
CA ARG A 15 10.63 -11.67 6.60
C ARG A 15 10.15 -11.24 5.22
N PHE A 16 8.85 -11.33 4.93
CA PHE A 16 8.32 -10.87 3.64
C PHE A 16 8.36 -9.35 3.50
N SER A 17 8.02 -8.63 4.56
CA SER A 17 8.03 -7.16 4.59
C SER A 17 9.45 -6.60 4.43
N GLU A 18 10.42 -7.10 5.21
CA GLU A 18 11.83 -6.66 5.13
C GLU A 18 12.44 -6.86 3.75
N ASN A 19 12.09 -7.97 3.07
CA ASN A 19 12.61 -8.28 1.75
C ASN A 19 11.79 -7.64 0.62
N GLY A 20 10.67 -6.99 0.92
CA GLY A 20 9.76 -6.43 -0.08
C GLY A 20 9.30 -7.47 -1.11
N ASN A 21 9.01 -8.70 -0.67
CA ASN A 21 8.67 -9.81 -1.58
C ASN A 21 7.54 -10.71 -1.05
N GLY A 22 6.68 -10.14 -0.21
CA GLY A 22 5.48 -10.82 0.25
C GLY A 22 4.55 -11.25 -0.89
N PRO A 23 3.68 -12.24 -0.68
CA PRO A 23 2.73 -12.68 -1.70
C PRO A 23 1.71 -11.61 -2.12
N TRP A 24 1.60 -10.52 -1.35
CA TRP A 24 0.81 -9.33 -1.68
C TRP A 24 1.58 -8.29 -2.50
N GLU A 25 2.90 -8.45 -2.64
CA GLU A 25 3.75 -7.54 -3.39
C GLU A 25 3.66 -7.82 -4.90
N ILE A 26 3.50 -6.77 -5.70
CA ILE A 26 3.30 -6.85 -7.15
C ILE A 26 4.23 -5.93 -7.95
N HIS A 27 5.09 -5.15 -7.28
CA HIS A 27 6.08 -4.25 -7.89
C HIS A 27 5.47 -3.24 -8.88
N ARG A 28 4.27 -2.76 -8.55
CA ARG A 28 3.53 -1.73 -9.28
C ARG A 28 2.34 -1.27 -8.43
N PRO A 29 1.81 -0.06 -8.67
CA PRO A 29 0.55 0.36 -8.07
C PRO A 29 -0.58 -0.60 -8.45
N GLN A 30 -1.49 -0.82 -7.50
CA GLN A 30 -2.72 -1.58 -7.72
C GLN A 30 -3.56 -0.90 -8.81
N SER A 31 -4.09 -1.67 -9.77
CA SER A 31 -4.83 -1.11 -10.91
C SER A 31 -6.07 -0.30 -10.48
N VAL A 32 -6.70 -0.69 -9.37
CA VAL A 32 -7.82 0.06 -8.80
C VAL A 32 -7.39 1.45 -8.30
N ILE A 33 -6.20 1.57 -7.71
CA ILE A 33 -5.64 2.85 -7.27
C ILE A 33 -5.37 3.74 -8.48
N MET A 34 -4.80 3.18 -9.55
CA MET A 34 -4.60 3.91 -10.80
C MET A 34 -5.91 4.48 -11.35
N SER A 35 -6.97 3.66 -11.42
CA SER A 35 -8.29 4.12 -11.88
C SER A 35 -8.92 5.18 -10.98
N LEU A 36 -8.69 5.13 -9.66
CA LEU A 36 -9.18 6.12 -8.71
C LEU A 36 -8.46 7.46 -8.85
N VAL A 37 -7.14 7.44 -9.08
CA VAL A 37 -6.36 8.64 -9.41
C VAL A 37 -6.87 9.28 -10.70
N GLU A 38 -7.05 8.51 -11.77
CA GLU A 38 -7.59 9.00 -13.05
C GLU A 38 -8.97 9.65 -12.90
N LYS A 39 -9.80 9.10 -11.99
CA LYS A 39 -11.14 9.63 -11.68
C LYS A 39 -11.13 10.79 -10.67
N GLY A 40 -9.96 11.29 -10.26
CA GLY A 40 -9.82 12.39 -9.32
C GLY A 40 -10.37 12.07 -7.92
N ARG A 41 -10.25 10.82 -7.47
CA ARG A 41 -10.84 10.36 -6.18
C ARG A 41 -9.94 10.58 -4.96
N PHE A 42 -8.74 11.13 -5.13
CA PHE A 42 -7.84 11.52 -4.05
C PHE A 42 -7.69 13.04 -3.99
N SER A 43 -7.74 13.61 -2.79
CA SER A 43 -7.54 15.03 -2.51
C SER A 43 -7.17 15.24 -1.04
N GLY A 44 -6.44 16.31 -0.73
CA GLY A 44 -6.03 16.65 0.64
C GLY A 44 -5.02 15.67 1.23
N GLU A 45 -5.16 15.36 2.52
CA GLU A 45 -4.29 14.43 3.22
C GLU A 45 -4.71 12.97 2.97
N VAL A 46 -3.77 12.15 2.50
CA VAL A 46 -3.98 10.72 2.21
C VAL A 46 -3.00 9.90 3.05
N LEU A 47 -3.50 8.90 3.76
CA LEU A 47 -2.69 7.95 4.53
C LEU A 47 -2.74 6.57 3.86
N ASP A 48 -1.57 6.03 3.49
CA ASP A 48 -1.38 4.66 3.03
C ASP A 48 -0.85 3.80 4.18
N ILE A 49 -1.73 3.00 4.80
CA ILE A 49 -1.44 2.19 5.99
C ILE A 49 -0.98 0.80 5.56
N GLY A 50 0.19 0.39 6.04
CA GLY A 50 0.85 -0.82 5.54
C GLY A 50 1.33 -0.60 4.12
N CYS A 51 2.02 0.53 3.89
CA CYS A 51 2.39 0.96 2.53
C CYS A 51 3.38 0.01 1.84
N GLY A 52 4.02 -0.91 2.56
CA GLY A 52 5.04 -1.81 2.05
C GLY A 52 6.15 -1.02 1.35
N ILE A 53 6.48 -1.40 0.11
CA ILE A 53 7.46 -0.67 -0.71
C ILE A 53 6.92 0.64 -1.34
N ALA A 54 5.72 1.07 -0.93
CA ALA A 54 5.10 2.35 -1.24
C ALA A 54 4.66 2.57 -2.70
N ASP A 55 4.48 1.52 -3.49
CA ASP A 55 4.05 1.63 -4.90
C ASP A 55 2.75 2.45 -5.08
N ASN A 56 1.74 2.23 -4.23
CA ASN A 56 0.49 2.97 -4.26
C ASN A 56 0.68 4.43 -3.82
N ALA A 57 1.26 4.64 -2.63
CA ALA A 57 1.53 5.98 -2.09
C ALA A 57 2.30 6.86 -3.08
N ILE A 58 3.39 6.35 -3.66
CA ILE A 58 4.20 7.08 -4.64
C ILE A 58 3.38 7.38 -5.89
N TYR A 59 2.58 6.43 -6.37
CA TYR A 59 1.74 6.66 -7.55
C TYR A 59 0.70 7.76 -7.30
N ILE A 60 -0.01 7.72 -6.17
CA ILE A 60 -0.99 8.76 -5.80
C ILE A 60 -0.31 10.12 -5.70
N ALA A 61 0.82 10.21 -4.98
CA ALA A 61 1.54 11.47 -4.76
C ALA A 61 2.02 12.12 -6.08
N LYS A 62 2.38 11.31 -7.08
CA LYS A 62 2.87 11.81 -8.37
C LYS A 62 1.76 12.24 -9.34
N HIS A 63 0.56 11.68 -9.23
CA HIS A 63 -0.45 11.77 -10.30
C HIS A 63 -1.79 12.35 -9.84
N ALA A 64 -2.11 12.34 -8.55
CA ALA A 64 -3.30 13.01 -8.04
C ALA A 64 -3.04 14.51 -7.83
N ASN A 65 -4.08 15.32 -8.01
CA ASN A 65 -3.98 16.77 -7.83
C ASN A 65 -4.24 17.17 -6.38
N ASN A 66 -3.46 18.12 -5.86
CA ASN A 66 -3.64 18.70 -4.52
C ASN A 66 -3.71 17.64 -3.40
N VAL A 67 -2.74 16.72 -3.39
CA VAL A 67 -2.61 15.70 -2.35
C VAL A 67 -1.32 15.85 -1.56
N HIS A 68 -1.35 15.48 -0.30
CA HIS A 68 -0.19 15.17 0.51
C HIS A 68 -0.34 13.74 1.02
N VAL A 69 0.60 12.87 0.65
CA VAL A 69 0.52 11.43 0.95
C VAL A 69 1.51 11.08 2.03
N THR A 70 1.02 10.51 3.12
CA THR A 70 1.84 9.89 4.17
C THR A 70 1.74 8.37 4.03
N GLY A 71 2.88 7.71 3.92
CA GLY A 71 2.97 6.25 4.03
C GLY A 71 3.41 5.87 5.45
N PHE A 72 2.82 4.82 5.99
CA PHE A 72 3.24 4.23 7.26
C PHE A 72 3.29 2.71 7.14
N ASP A 73 4.42 2.13 7.52
CA ASP A 73 4.56 0.68 7.68
C ASP A 73 5.28 0.37 9.00
N LEU A 74 5.12 -0.86 9.47
CA LEU A 74 5.74 -1.34 10.69
C LEU A 74 7.23 -1.65 10.51
N VAL A 75 7.66 -1.92 9.27
CA VAL A 75 9.00 -2.42 8.92
C VAL A 75 9.62 -1.60 7.81
#